data_AF-A0A7K4B576-F1
#
_entry.id   AF-A0A7K4B576-F1
#
_cell.length_a   1.000
_cell.length_b   1.000
_cell.length_c   1.000
_cell.angle_alpha   90.00
_cell.angle_beta   90.00
_cell.angle_gamma   90.00
#
_symmetry.space_group_name_H-M   'P 1'
#
loop_
_entity.id
_entity.type
_entity.pdbx_description
1 polymer ?
#
loop_
_entity_poly.entity_id
_entity_poly.type
_entity_poly.pdbx_seq_one_letter_code
_entity_poly.pdbx_strand_id
1 'polypeptide(L)' 'LFLIVLGYRWDSIAPIFTGAPSLKMVMPTVQALTLTSIVIGVATLALMLSLVMIIFRYYKTTDVSKVTKLQG' A
#
# COMPACT_ATOMS: atom_id res chain seq x y z
N LEU A 1 -7.32 2.51 4.50
CA LEU A 1 -8.20 3.45 5.24
C LEU A 1 -8.62 2.91 6.60
N PHE A 2 -9.10 1.66 6.69
CA PHE A 2 -9.55 1.04 7.95
C PHE A 2 -8.58 1.20 9.12
N LEU A 3 -7.29 0.89 8.93
CA LEU A 3 -6.27 1.05 9.97
C LEU A 3 -6.25 2.47 10.54
N ILE A 4 -6.26 3.50 9.69
CA ILE A 4 -6.23 4.91 10.11
C ILE A 4 -7.43 5.24 11.01
N VAL A 5 -8.61 4.73 10.67
CA VAL A 5 -9.85 4.96 11.45
C VAL A 5 -9.74 4.35 12.85
N LEU A 6 -9.15 3.16 12.98
CA LEU A 6 -8.92 2.52 14.29
C LEU A 6 -7.97 3.32 15.20
N GLY A 7 -7.07 4.12 14.62
CA GLY A 7 -6.14 4.95 15.37
C GLY A 7 -6.75 6.27 15.87
N TYR A 8 -7.94 6.65 15.41
CA TYR A 8 -8.56 7.95 15.68
C TYR A 8 -8.94 8.11 17.15
N ARG A 9 -8.68 9.31 17.70
CA ARG A 9 -9.03 9.71 19.06
C ARG A 9 -9.53 11.16 19.03
N TRP A 10 -10.62 11.45 19.74
CA TRP A 10 -11.18 12.82 19.83
C TRP A 10 -10.19 13.79 20.48
N ASP A 11 -10.12 15.02 19.96
CA ASP A 11 -9.22 16.10 20.41
C ASP A 11 -7.73 15.71 20.46
N SER A 12 -7.34 14.71 19.67
CA SER A 12 -5.94 14.27 19.61
C SER A 12 -5.18 14.95 18.47
N ILE A 13 -3.91 15.27 18.73
CA ILE A 13 -2.97 15.80 17.75
C ILE A 13 -2.08 14.70 17.16
N ALA A 14 -1.32 15.04 16.11
CA ALA A 14 -0.31 14.13 15.55
C ALA A 14 0.72 13.73 16.64
N PRO A 15 1.20 12.46 16.65
CA PRO A 15 2.13 11.96 17.65
C PRO A 15 3.56 12.44 17.37
N ILE A 16 3.76 13.76 17.43
CA ILE A 16 5.03 14.44 17.23
C ILE A 16 5.26 15.31 18.46
N PHE A 17 6.29 15.02 19.23
CA PHE A 17 6.57 15.73 20.49
C PHE A 17 7.17 17.12 20.28
N THR A 18 7.84 17.34 19.15
CA THR A 18 8.50 18.61 18.83
C THR A 18 7.47 19.70 18.55
N GLY A 19 7.37 20.70 19.43
CA GLY A 19 6.40 21.80 19.29
C GLY A 19 4.95 21.41 19.60
N ALA A 20 4.71 20.37 20.40
CA ALA A 20 3.38 19.86 20.68
C ALA A 20 2.54 20.81 21.55
N PRO A 21 1.37 21.29 21.09
CA PRO A 21 0.47 22.12 21.88
C PRO A 21 -0.36 21.32 22.90
N SER A 22 -0.35 19.99 22.83
CA SER A 22 -1.13 19.09 23.69
C SER A 22 -0.43 17.74 23.85
N LEU A 23 -0.65 17.07 24.99
CA LEU A 23 -0.19 15.69 25.25
C LEU A 23 -1.16 14.62 24.71
N LYS A 24 -2.37 15.00 24.29
CA LYS A 24 -3.36 14.04 23.77
C LYS A 24 -3.05 13.74 22.31
N MET A 25 -2.50 12.57 22.02
CA MET A 25 -2.03 12.19 20.67
C MET A 25 -2.82 11.01 20.09
N VAL A 26 -2.84 10.94 18.76
CA VAL A 26 -3.39 9.80 17.98
C VAL A 26 -2.47 8.59 18.15
N MET A 27 -3.00 7.37 17.95
CA MET A 27 -2.22 6.14 18.15
C MET A 27 -1.04 6.03 17.16
N PRO A 28 0.23 6.06 17.62
CA PRO A 28 1.39 6.04 16.72
C PRO A 28 1.64 4.67 16.07
N THR A 29 1.25 3.58 16.72
CA THR A 29 1.43 2.20 16.21
C THR A 29 0.69 1.97 14.90
N VAL A 30 -0.54 2.49 14.81
CA VAL A 30 -1.37 2.42 13.60
C VAL A 30 -0.74 3.22 12.46
N GLN A 31 -0.16 4.39 12.74
CA GLN A 31 0.49 5.21 11.72
C GLN A 31 1.70 4.49 11.11
N ALA A 32 2.55 3.88 11.95
CA ALA A 32 3.67 3.07 11.48
C ALA A 32 3.18 1.91 10.61
N LEU A 33 2.17 1.16 11.06
CA LEU A 33 1.59 0.04 10.32
C LEU A 33 1.04 0.46 8.96
N THR A 34 0.38 1.62 8.88
CA THR A 34 -0.15 2.15 7.62
C THR A 34 0.96 2.51 6.64
N LEU A 35 2.04 3.17 7.09
CA LEU A 35 3.16 3.53 6.23
C LEU A 35 3.85 2.27 5.66
N THR A 36 4.07 1.25 6.48
CA THR A 36 4.58 -0.04 6.00
C THR A 36 3.65 -0.67 4.97
N SER A 37 2.34 -0.68 5.21
CA SER A 37 1.37 -1.26 4.28
C SER A 37 1.33 -0.56 2.92
N ILE A 38 1.54 0.76 2.89
CA ILE A 38 1.60 1.55 1.65
C ILE A 38 2.83 1.14 0.83
N VAL A 39 4.00 1.05 1.47
CA VAL A 39 5.24 0.66 0.78
C VAL A 39 5.14 -0.76 0.23
N ILE A 40 4.59 -1.70 1.01
CA ILE A 40 4.33 -3.08 0.55
C ILE A 40 3.36 -3.07 -0.65
N GLY A 41 2.29 -2.28 -0.59
CA GLY A 41 1.33 -2.16 -1.69
C GLY A 41 1.97 -1.64 -2.98
N VAL A 42 2.81 -0.61 -2.89
CA VAL A 42 3.52 -0.07 -4.05
C VAL A 42 4.53 -1.08 -4.60
N ALA A 43 5.29 -1.76 -3.75
CA ALA A 43 6.27 -2.76 -4.16
C ALA A 43 5.63 -3.95 -4.88
N THR A 44 4.53 -4.47 -4.34
CA THR A 44 3.77 -5.58 -4.96
C THR A 44 3.09 -5.15 -6.26
N LEU A 45 2.57 -3.93 -6.35
CA LEU A 45 2.04 -3.37 -7.58
C LEU A 45 3.11 -3.27 -8.67
N ALA A 46 4.29 -2.75 -8.33
CA ALA A 46 5.41 -2.65 -9.26
C ALA A 46 5.87 -4.04 -9.77
N LEU A 47 5.94 -5.03 -8.87
CA LEU A 47 6.26 -6.41 -9.24
C LEU A 47 5.23 -6.98 -10.22
N MET A 48 3.94 -6.85 -9.90
CA MET A 48 2.86 -7.35 -10.77
C MET A 48 2.85 -6.65 -12.12
N LEU A 49 3.05 -5.33 -12.16
CA LEU A 49 3.18 -4.58 -13.42
C LEU A 49 4.36 -5.05 -14.26
N SER A 50 5.51 -5.32 -13.63
CA SER A 50 6.67 -5.88 -14.32
C SER A 50 6.34 -7.24 -14.97
N LEU A 51 5.66 -8.13 -14.25
CA LEU A 51 5.20 -9.41 -14.78
C LEU A 51 4.23 -9.24 -15.95
N VAL A 52 3.25 -8.33 -15.82
CA VAL A 52 2.31 -8.02 -16.91
C VAL A 52 3.04 -7.50 -18.15
N MET A 53 4.04 -6.63 -17.98
CA MET A 53 4.87 -6.16 -19.10
C MET A 53 5.63 -7.30 -19.78
N ILE A 54 6.15 -8.25 -19.02
CA ILE A 54 6.83 -9.44 -19.56
C ILE A 54 5.84 -10.28 -20.36
N ILE A 55 4.67 -10.61 -19.79
CA ILE A 55 3.63 -11.40 -20.47
C ILE A 55 3.19 -10.70 -21.77
N PHE A 56 2.98 -9.39 -21.73
CA PHE A 56 2.59 -8.61 -22.91
C PHE A 56 3.65 -8.66 -24.02
N ARG A 57 4.95 -8.73 -23.68
CA ARG A 57 6.00 -8.88 -24.70
C ARG A 57 5.90 -10.20 -25.46
N TYR A 58 5.56 -11.30 -24.77
CA TYR A 58 5.44 -12.64 -25.37
C TYR A 58 4.11 -12.84 -26.10
N TYR A 59 2.98 -12.51 -25.47
CA TYR A 59 1.65 -12.83 -25.99
C TYR A 59 0.99 -11.68 -26.76
N LYS A 60 1.52 -10.45 -26.68
CA LYS A 60 0.99 -9.23 -27.33
C LYS A 60 -0.49 -8.95 -27.03
N THR A 61 -1.00 -9.50 -25.94
CA THR A 61 -2.37 -9.37 -25.48
C THR A 61 -2.40 -9.26 -23.96
N THR A 62 -3.34 -8.48 -23.45
CA THR A 62 -3.66 -8.40 -22.02
C THR A 62 -4.87 -9.26 -21.66
N ASP A 63 -5.50 -9.90 -22.65
CA ASP A 63 -6.63 -10.81 -22.46
C ASP A 63 -6.15 -12.14 -21.87
N VAL A 64 -6.49 -12.39 -20.61
CA VAL A 64 -6.13 -13.59 -19.85
C VAL A 64 -6.60 -14.87 -20.55
N SER A 65 -7.72 -14.82 -21.27
CA SER A 65 -8.28 -15.99 -21.97
C SER A 65 -7.41 -16.42 -23.15
N LYS A 66 -6.64 -15.49 -23.74
CA LYS A 66 -5.70 -15.74 -24.85
C LYS A 66 -4.32 -16.16 -24.33
N VAL A 67 -4.05 -15.98 -23.05
CA VAL A 67 -2.86 -16.49 -22.35
C VAL A 67 -3.15 -17.92 -21.86
N THR A 68 -3.47 -18.83 -22.79
CA THR A 68 -3.96 -20.19 -22.46
C THR A 68 -3.01 -21.32 -22.84
N LYS A 69 -1.85 -21.03 -23.42
CA LYS A 69 -0.80 -22.02 -23.68
C LYS A 69 0.56 -21.42 -23.42
N LEU A 70 1.30 -22.01 -22.48
CA LEU A 70 2.76 -21.94 -22.47
C LEU A 70 3.21 -22.50 -23.83
N GLN A 71 3.53 -21.61 -24.77
CA GLN A 71 4.24 -21.99 -25.98
C GLN A 71 5.71 -22.06 -25.61
N GLY A 72 6.10 -23.23 -25.10
CA GLY A 72 7.46 -23.67 -24.85
C GLY A 72 7.64 -25.04 -25.48
#